data_AF-A0A4U0Z156-F1
#
_entry.id   AF-A0A4U0Z156-F1
#
_cell.length_a   1.000
_cell.length_b   1.000
_cell.length_c   1.000
_cell.angle_alpha   90.00
_cell.angle_beta   90.00
_cell.angle_gamma   90.00
#
_symmetry.space_group_name_H-M   'P 1'
#
loop_
_entity.id
_entity.type
_entity.pdbx_description
1 polymer ?
#
loop_
_entity_poly.entity_id
_entity_poly.type
_entity_poly.pdbx_seq_one_letter_code
_entity_poly.pdbx_strand_id
1 'polypeptide(L)'
;MPRFVVDLGDIEMSAEAQSALNRDIQKVALGHLAELKMERPIAVKFPHDWVGLIARLDFDRLAAVEKELGAILPSIRAGRSR
;
A
#
# COMPACT_ATOMS: atom_id res chain seq x y z
N MET A 1 -11.64 7.57 -5.02
CA MET A 1 -10.66 7.50 -3.92
C MET A 1 -9.28 7.46 -4.54
N PRO A 2 -8.34 8.33 -4.15
CA PRO A 2 -6.99 8.30 -4.71
C PRO A 2 -6.32 6.97 -4.37
N ARG A 3 -5.77 6.31 -5.38
CA ARG A 3 -4.94 5.10 -5.27
C ARG A 3 -3.68 5.40 -6.06
N PHE A 4 -2.51 5.21 -5.45
CA PHE A 4 -1.24 5.39 -6.12
C PHE A 4 -0.39 4.12 -5.95
N VAL A 5 0.41 3.84 -6.96
CA VAL A 5 1.32 2.69 -7.01
C VAL A 5 2.69 3.25 -7.39
N VAL A 6 3.72 2.88 -6.63
CA VAL A 6 5.11 3.12 -7.03
C VAL A 6 5.59 1.86 -7.72
N ASP A 7 5.85 1.98 -9.02
CA ASP A 7 6.33 0.87 -9.85
C ASP A 7 7.82 1.10 -10.17
N LEU A 8 8.66 0.15 -9.78
CA LEU A 8 10.09 0.18 -10.02
C LEU A 8 10.50 -0.68 -11.22
N GLY A 9 9.53 -1.26 -11.93
CA GLY A 9 9.78 -2.12 -13.09
C GLY A 9 10.68 -3.30 -12.73
N ASP A 10 11.78 -3.42 -13.48
CA ASP A 10 12.74 -4.53 -13.41
C ASP A 10 14.02 -4.16 -12.66
N ILE A 11 13.99 -3.11 -11.84
CA ILE A 11 15.15 -2.72 -11.02
C ILE A 11 15.46 -3.85 -10.03
N GLU A 12 16.61 -4.50 -10.21
CA GLU A 12 17.14 -5.44 -9.24
C GLU A 12 17.54 -4.71 -7.95
N MET A 13 17.01 -5.18 -6.82
CA MET A 13 17.25 -4.58 -5.51
C MET A 13 17.61 -5.67 -4.50
N SER A 14 18.59 -5.39 -3.64
CA SER A 14 18.84 -6.24 -2.47
C SER A 14 17.64 -6.23 -1.52
N ALA A 15 17.52 -7.26 -0.68
CA ALA A 15 16.46 -7.33 0.33
C ALA A 15 16.48 -6.12 1.29
N GLU A 16 17.68 -5.66 1.64
CA GLU A 16 17.89 -4.47 2.49
C GLU A 16 17.38 -3.20 1.80
N ALA A 17 17.68 -3.04 0.51
CA ALA A 17 17.24 -1.90 -0.29
C ALA A 17 15.71 -1.88 -0.48
N GLN A 18 15.10 -3.04 -0.73
CA GLN A 18 13.63 -3.18 -0.80
C GLN A 18 12.99 -2.82 0.53
N SER A 19 13.55 -3.30 1.64
CA SER A 19 13.07 -3.01 2.99
C SER A 19 13.20 -1.52 3.33
N ALA A 20 14.31 -0.87 2.94
CA ALA A 20 14.51 0.56 3.13
C ALA A 20 13.49 1.39 2.34
N LEU A 21 13.31 1.11 1.06
CA LEU A 21 12.35 1.82 0.23
C LEU A 21 10.91 1.65 0.74
N ASN A 22 10.55 0.44 1.19
CA ASN A 22 9.23 0.21 1.78
C ASN A 22 9.00 1.08 3.02
N ARG A 23 9.98 1.17 3.92
CA ARG A 23 9.90 2.05 5.10
C ARG A 23 9.74 3.51 4.72
N ASP A 24 10.48 3.98 3.73
CA ASP A 24 10.43 5.38 3.29
C ASP A 24 9.08 5.74 2.68
N ILE A 25 8.54 4.87 1.82
CA ILE A 25 7.19 5.04 1.24
C ILE A 25 6.14 5.09 2.34
N GLN A 26 6.18 4.17 3.30
CA GLN A 26 5.24 4.15 4.42
C GLN A 26 5.34 5.43 5.25
N LYS A 27 6.56 5.88 5.56
CA LYS A 27 6.80 7.11 6.33
C LYS A 27 6.22 8.34 5.63
N VAL A 28 6.46 8.49 4.32
CA VAL A 28 5.91 9.61 3.52
C VAL A 28 4.39 9.58 3.51
N ALA A 29 3.80 8.41 3.25
CA ALA A 29 2.34 8.27 3.21
C ALA A 29 1.69 8.61 4.56
N LEU A 30 2.24 8.08 5.66
CA LEU A 30 1.75 8.35 7.01
C LEU A 30 1.95 9.82 7.42
N GLY A 31 3.06 10.45 6.99
CA GLY A 31 3.32 11.87 7.22
C GLY A 31 2.23 12.74 6.64
N HIS A 32 1.89 12.55 5.36
CA HIS A 32 0.80 13.29 4.72
C HIS A 32 -0.57 12.99 5.36
N LEU A 33 -0.84 11.74 5.75
CA LEU A 33 -2.09 11.41 6.44
C LEU A 33 -2.22 12.15 7.78
N ALA A 34 -1.13 12.31 8.52
CA ALA A 34 -1.12 13.07 9.78
C ALA A 34 -1.40 14.58 9.57
N GLU A 35 -0.97 15.14 8.44
CA GLU A 35 -1.21 16.55 8.08
C GLU A 35 -2.67 16.84 7.72
N LEU A 36 -3.44 15.84 7.30
CA LEU A 36 -4.83 16.00 6.88
C LEU A 36 -5.82 16.37 8.00
N LYS A 37 -5.37 16.49 9.27
CA LYS A 37 -6.16 16.90 10.45
C LYS A 37 -7.57 16.30 10.47
N MET A 38 -7.65 14.98 10.27
CA MET A 38 -8.91 14.26 10.13
C MET A 38 -9.70 14.24 11.44
N GLU A 39 -11.01 14.51 11.37
CA GLU A 39 -11.91 14.49 12.54
C GLU A 39 -12.14 13.09 13.12
N ARG A 40 -11.85 12.04 12.32
CA ARG A 40 -12.07 10.64 12.70
C ARG A 40 -10.76 9.85 12.63
N PRO A 41 -10.57 8.84 13.51
CA PRO A 41 -9.40 7.97 13.46
C PRO A 41 -9.27 7.28 12.09
N ILE A 42 -8.05 7.24 11.56
CA ILE A 42 -7.73 6.49 10.34
C ILE A 42 -7.27 5.09 10.75
N ALA A 43 -7.96 4.07 10.25
CA ALA A 43 -7.53 2.68 10.30
C ALA A 43 -6.40 2.46 9.31
N VAL A 44 -5.27 1.95 9.80
CA VAL A 44 -4.08 1.64 8.99
C VAL A 44 -3.76 0.15 9.10
N LYS A 45 -3.57 -0.51 7.96
CA LYS A 45 -3.13 -1.91 7.88
C LYS A 45 -1.97 -2.07 6.90
N PHE A 46 -1.02 -2.92 7.30
CA PHE A 46 0.11 -3.37 6.50
C PHE A 46 -0.11 -4.87 6.21
N PRO A 47 -0.67 -5.23 5.05
CA PRO A 47 -0.94 -6.62 4.71
C PRO A 47 0.36 -7.44 4.62
N HIS A 48 0.35 -8.67 5.12
CA HIS A 48 1.56 -9.51 5.14
C HIS A 48 2.01 -9.93 3.73
N ASP A 49 1.04 -10.16 2.83
CA ASP A 49 1.29 -10.66 1.47
C ASP A 49 1.53 -9.53 0.45
N TRP A 50 1.50 -8.27 0.89
CA TRP A 50 1.60 -7.11 0.02
C TRP A 50 2.46 -6.02 0.66
N VAL A 51 3.47 -5.57 -0.09
CA VAL A 51 4.44 -4.54 0.32
C VAL A 51 3.82 -3.12 0.39
N GLY A 52 2.50 -3.01 0.54
CA GLY A 52 1.73 -1.77 0.46
C GLY A 52 1.04 -1.37 1.78
N LEU A 53 0.43 -0.19 1.77
CA LEU A 53 -0.31 0.39 2.89
C LEU A 53 -1.80 0.47 2.55
N ILE A 54 -2.68 0.05 3.48
CA ILE A 54 -4.11 0.33 3.41
C ILE A 54 -4.46 1.34 4.50
N ALA A 55 -4.95 2.52 4.12
CA ALA A 55 -5.47 3.54 5.03
C ALA A 55 -6.94 3.85 4.72
N ARG A 56 -7.81 3.82 5.73
CA ARG A 56 -9.27 4.04 5.60
C ARG A 56 -9.86 4.68 6.85
N LEU A 57 -11.00 5.36 6.69
CA LEU A 57 -11.78 5.92 7.82
C LEU A 57 -12.73 4.91 8.47
N ASP A 58 -13.04 3.81 7.78
CA ASP A 58 -13.97 2.79 8.21
C ASP A 58 -13.19 1.49 8.50
N PHE A 59 -13.09 1.15 9.79
CA PHE A 59 -12.30 0.02 10.27
C PHE A 59 -12.95 -1.32 9.92
N ASP A 60 -14.27 -1.41 9.93
CA ASP A 60 -14.99 -2.69 9.78
C ASP A 60 -14.83 -3.26 8.36
N ARG A 61 -14.54 -2.38 7.39
CA ARG A 61 -14.34 -2.77 5.99
C ARG A 61 -12.90 -3.15 5.63
N LEU A 62 -11.95 -3.02 6.56
CA LEU A 62 -10.52 -3.18 6.28
C LEU A 62 -10.19 -4.58 5.74
N ALA A 63 -10.79 -5.63 6.32
CA ALA A 63 -10.59 -7.03 5.90
C ALA A 63 -11.19 -7.32 4.51
N ALA A 64 -12.38 -6.79 4.23
CA ALA A 64 -13.00 -6.94 2.91
C ALA A 64 -12.18 -6.25 1.82
N VAL A 65 -11.68 -5.03 2.11
CA VAL A 65 -10.84 -4.26 1.18
C VAL A 65 -9.50 -4.94 0.92
N GLU A 66 -8.86 -5.51 1.93
CA GLU A 66 -7.63 -6.29 1.75
C GLU A 66 -7.87 -7.49 0.82
N LYS A 67 -8.98 -8.21 1.00
CA LYS A 67 -9.36 -9.32 0.12
C LYS A 67 -9.60 -8.87 -1.32
N GLU A 68 -10.30 -7.75 -1.52
CA GLU A 68 -10.52 -7.17 -2.85
C GLU A 68 -9.19 -6.79 -3.53
N LEU A 69 -8.27 -6.15 -2.80
CA LEU A 69 -6.97 -5.76 -3.34
C LEU A 69 -6.11 -6.98 -3.65
N GLY A 70 -6.12 -8.00 -2.79
CA GLY A 70 -5.46 -9.28 -3.04
C GLY A 70 -5.95 -9.98 -4.32
N ALA A 71 -7.21 -9.81 -4.72
CA ALA A 71 -7.76 -10.36 -5.96
C ALA A 71 -7.34 -9.56 -7.22
N ILE A 72 -7.04 -8.27 -7.07
CA ILE A 72 -6.68 -7.37 -8.19
C ILE A 72 -5.16 -7.36 -8.45
N LEU A 73 -4.34 -7.59 -7.43
CA LEU A 73 -2.87 -7.56 -7.58
C LEU A 73 -2.32 -8.60 -8.58
N PRO A 74 -2.84 -9.84 -8.66
CA PRO A 74 -2.42 -10.81 -9.67
C PRO A 74 -2.70 -10.34 -11.10
N SER A 75 -3.81 -9.65 -11.35
CA SER A 75 -4.16 -9.17 -12.70
C SER A 75 -3.33 -7.95 -13.12
N ILE A 76 -2.93 -7.09 -12.18
CA ILE A 76 -1.95 -6.02 -12.42
C ILE A 76 -0.56 -6.62 -12.74
N ARG A 77 -0.15 -7.69 -12.05
CA ARG A 77 1.10 -8.41 -12.35
C ARG A 77 1.05 -9.14 -13.70
N ALA A 78 -0.07 -9.78 -14.03
CA ALA A 78 -0.24 -10.53 -15.27
C ALA A 78 -0.33 -9.66 -16.53
N GLY A 79 -0.77 -8.40 -16.40
CA GLY A 79 -0.74 -7.41 -17.47
C GLY A 79 0.67 -7.02 -17.95
N ARG A 80 1.73 -7.45 -17.24
CA ARG A 80 3.15 -7.21 -17.59
C ARG A 80 3.80 -8.31 -18.43
N SER A 81 3.10 -9.40 -18.74
CA SER A 81 3.64 -10.51 -19.57
C SER A 81 3.30 -10.40 -21.06
N ARG A 82 2.97 -9.21 -21.57
CA ARG A 82 2.77 -8.94 -23.00
C ARG A 82 3.57 -7.72 -23.43
#